data_AF-A0A1Z9GVY8-F1
#
_entry.id   AF-A0A1Z9GVY8-F1
#
_cell.length_a   1.000
_cell.length_b   1.000
_cell.length_c   1.000
_cell.angle_alpha   90.00
_cell.angle_beta   90.00
_cell.angle_gamma   90.00
#
_symmetry.space_group_name_H-M   'P 1'
#
loop_
_entity.id
_entity.type
_entity.pdbx_description
1 polymer ?
#
loop_
_entity_poly.entity_id
_entity_poly.type
_entity_poly.pdbx_seq_one_letter_code
_entity_poly.pdbx_strand_id
1 'polypeptide(L)' 'LKIIDLFGIDRCFFASNFPVEQHLGWSASRLYQSFHDLVKHFSEDEQNKFFSQNAKLAYPL' A
#
# COMPACT_ATOMS: atom_id res chain seq x y z
N LEU A 1 2.38 4.91 -10.90
CA LEU A 1 3.51 3.95 -10.77
C LEU A 1 4.87 4.62 -10.52
N LYS A 2 5.10 5.89 -10.90
CA LYS A 2 6.37 6.62 -10.70
C LYS A 2 7.15 6.35 -9.39
N ILE A 3 6.47 6.28 -8.24
CA ILE A 3 7.09 5.96 -6.94
C ILE A 3 7.59 4.50 -6.92
N ILE A 4 6.75 3.56 -7.33
CA ILE A 4 7.10 2.14 -7.45
C ILE A 4 8.22 1.96 -8.48
N ASP A 5 8.20 2.69 -9.59
CA ASP A 5 9.25 2.63 -10.63
C ASP A 5 10.59 3.16 -10.10
N LEU A 6 10.56 4.22 -9.29
CA LEU A 6 11.76 4.84 -8.72
C LEU A 6 12.36 4.01 -7.59
N PHE A 7 11.52 3.59 -6.63
CA PHE A 7 11.96 2.90 -5.43
C PHE A 7 11.98 1.39 -5.58
N GLY A 8 11.37 0.82 -6.62
CA GLY A 8 11.19 -0.63 -6.74
C GLY A 8 10.12 -1.17 -5.80
N ILE A 9 9.55 -2.31 -6.19
CA ILE A 9 8.45 -2.95 -5.46
C ILE A 9 8.81 -3.32 -4.03
N ASP A 10 10.05 -3.78 -3.77
CA ASP A 10 10.47 -4.27 -2.45
C ASP A 10 10.64 -3.15 -1.40
N ARG A 11 10.50 -1.88 -1.79
CA ARG A 11 10.65 -0.72 -0.91
C ARG A 11 9.38 0.13 -0.76
N CYS A 12 8.24 -0.38 -1.23
CA CYS A 12 6.96 0.32 -1.18
C CYS A 12 5.91 -0.50 -0.41
N PHE A 13 5.14 0.15 0.47
CA PHE A 13 3.98 -0.46 1.14
C PHE A 13 2.94 0.61 1.46
N PHE A 14 1.69 0.20 1.66
CA PHE A 14 0.58 1.11 1.92
C PHE A 14 0.43 1.44 3.40
N ALA A 15 -0.01 2.66 3.68
CA ALA A 15 -0.42 3.11 5.01
C ALA A 15 -1.63 4.04 4.86
N SER A 16 -2.59 3.94 5.79
CA SER A 16 -3.87 4.66 5.70
C SER A 16 -3.83 6.07 6.30
N ASN A 17 -2.83 6.39 7.13
CA ASN A 17 -2.79 7.63 7.92
C ASN A 17 -4.12 7.87 8.71
N PHE A 18 -4.79 6.79 9.10
CA PHE A 18 -6.05 6.84 9.85
C PHE A 18 -5.84 7.38 11.27
N PRO A 19 -6.75 8.22 11.83
CA PRO A 19 -8.04 8.66 11.28
C PRO A 19 -7.99 9.97 10.46
N VAL A 20 -6.81 10.55 10.23
CA VAL A 20 -6.68 11.86 9.57
C VAL A 20 -7.37 11.88 8.21
N GLU A 21 -7.12 10.85 7.40
CA GLU A 21 -7.73 10.72 6.07
C GLU A 21 -9.26 10.61 6.10
N GLN A 22 -9.84 10.02 7.16
CA GLN A 22 -11.29 9.95 7.30
C GLN A 22 -11.92 11.35 7.36
N HIS A 23 -11.25 12.28 8.05
CA HIS A 23 -11.71 13.68 8.13
C HIS A 23 -11.58 14.43 6.79
N LEU A 24 -10.82 13.88 5.83
CA LEU A 24 -10.68 14.39 4.46
C LEU A 24 -11.58 13.68 3.45
N GLY A 25 -12.52 12.84 3.92
CA GLY A 25 -13.46 12.11 3.05
C GLY A 25 -12.90 10.80 2.49
N TRP A 26 -11.79 10.31 3.03
CA TRP A 26 -11.19 9.03 2.70
C TRP A 26 -11.50 7.99 3.78
N SER A 27 -12.62 7.29 3.63
CA SER A 27 -12.94 6.16 4.50
C SER A 27 -11.92 5.03 4.35
N ALA A 28 -11.76 4.20 5.38
CA ALA A 28 -10.85 3.06 5.34
C ALA A 28 -11.16 2.12 4.15
N SER A 29 -12.43 1.83 3.89
CA SER A 29 -12.86 1.01 2.75
C SER A 29 -12.49 1.64 1.40
N ARG A 30 -12.64 2.96 1.26
CA ARG A 30 -12.29 3.69 0.03
C ARG A 30 -10.78 3.68 -0.21
N LEU A 31 -9.98 3.91 0.83
CA LEU A 31 -8.52 3.82 0.75
C LEU A 31 -8.08 2.41 0.36
N TYR A 32 -8.62 1.39 1.02
CA TYR A 32 -8.28 -0.01 0.73
C TYR A 32 -8.60 -0.38 -0.73
N GLN A 33 -9.79 -0.02 -1.22
CA GLN A 33 -10.16 -0.27 -2.62
C GLN A 33 -9.19 0.44 -3.58
N SER A 34 -8.81 1.69 -3.27
CA SER A 34 -7.88 2.46 -4.09
C SER A 34 -6.47 1.83 -4.12
N PHE A 35 -5.99 1.31 -2.97
CA PHE A 35 -4.73 0.58 -2.89
C PHE A 35 -4.77 -0.69 -3.74
N HIS A 36 -5.84 -1.48 -3.62
CA HIS A 36 -6.02 -2.70 -4.40
C HIS A 36 -6.09 -2.41 -5.91
N ASP A 37 -6.87 -1.40 -6.31
CA ASP A 37 -7.00 -1.02 -7.73
C ASP A 37 -5.68 -0.52 -8.33
N LEU A 38 -4.83 0.15 -7.52
CA LEU A 38 -3.52 0.63 -7.93
C LEU A 38 -2.58 -0.53 -8.31
N VAL A 39 -2.68 -1.67 -7.64
CA VAL A 39 -1.78 -2.82 -7.81
C VAL A 39 -2.42 -4.04 -8.46
N LYS A 40 -3.67 -3.95 -8.92
CA LYS A 40 -4.43 -5.09 -9.50
C LYS A 40 -3.79 -5.81 -10.70
N HIS A 41 -2.78 -5.19 -11.32
CA HIS A 41 -2.04 -5.72 -12.46
C HIS A 41 -0.74 -6.44 -12.07
N PHE A 42 -0.36 -6.40 -10.79
CA PHE A 42 0.72 -7.19 -10.23
C PHE A 42 0.23 -8.59 -9.85
N SER A 43 1.15 -9.55 -9.78
CA SER A 43 0.88 -10.88 -9.26
C SER A 43 0.47 -10.85 -7.77
N GLU A 44 -0.17 -11.91 -7.29
CA GLU A 44 -0.60 -12.00 -5.88
C GLU A 44 0.59 -11.87 -4.91
N ASP A 45 1.72 -12.51 -5.22
CA ASP A 45 2.97 -12.40 -4.45
C ASP A 45 3.47 -10.95 -4.37
N GLU A 46 3.40 -10.21 -5.47
CA GLU A 46 3.77 -8.80 -5.54
C GLU A 46 2.78 -7.92 -4.78
N GLN A 47 1.48 -8.21 -4.85
CA GLN A 47 0.47 -7.52 -4.04
C GLN A 47 0.74 -7.71 -2.55
N ASN A 48 1.10 -8.93 -2.13
CA ASN A 48 1.46 -9.23 -0.74
C ASN A 48 2.65 -8.40 -0.22
N LYS A 49 3.57 -8.00 -1.10
CA LYS A 49 4.66 -7.07 -0.77
C LYS A 49 4.13 -5.71 -0.34
N PHE A 50 3.21 -5.12 -1.11
CA PHE A 50 2.62 -3.82 -0.81
C PHE A 50 1.75 -3.81 0.44
N PHE A 51 1.01 -4.90 0.70
CA PHE A 51 0.04 -4.96 1.80
C PHE A 51 0.63 -5.45 3.12
N SER A 52 1.76 -6.17 3.14
CA SER A 52 2.33 -6.65 4.41
C SER A 52 3.82 -6.96 4.44
N GLN A 53 4.39 -7.62 3.42
CA GLN A 53 5.73 -8.20 3.57
C GLN A 53 6.81 -7.12 3.71
N ASN A 54 6.74 -6.06 2.90
CA ASN A 54 7.71 -4.98 2.96
C ASN A 54 7.64 -4.21 4.28
N ALA A 55 6.43 -4.02 4.83
CA ALA A 55 6.26 -3.39 6.13
C ALA A 55 6.88 -4.23 7.26
N LYS A 56 6.71 -5.56 7.23
CA LYS A 56 7.34 -6.48 8.20
C LYS A 56 8.86 -6.45 8.13
N LEU A 57 9.42 -6.31 6.93
CA LEU A 57 10.87 -6.18 6.74
C LEU A 57 11.41 -4.83 7.24
N ALA A 58 10.66 -3.75 7.01
CA ALA A 58 11.03 -2.40 7.44
C ALA A 58 10.88 -2.20 8.97
N TYR A 59 9.90 -2.86 9.57
CA TYR A 59 9.61 -2.81 11.00
C TYR A 59 9.67 -4.23 11.60
N PRO A 60 10.89 -4.78 11.78
CA PRO A 60 11.06 -6.05 12.48
C PRO A 60 10.53 -5.91 13.91
N LEU A 61 9.56 -6.74 14.26
CA LEU A 61 8.99 -6.84 15.61
C LEU A 61 9.93 -7.59 16.56
#